data_AF-A0A2X3BYU2-F1
#
_entry.id   AF-A0A2X3BYU2-F1
#
_cell.length_a   1.000
_cell.length_b   1.000
_cell.length_c   1.000
_cell.angle_alpha   90.00
_cell.angle_beta   90.00
_cell.angle_gamma   90.00
#
_symmetry.space_group_name_H-M   'P 1'
#
loop_
_entity.id
_entity.type
_entity.pdbx_description
1 polymer ?
#
loop_
_entity_poly.entity_id
_entity_poly.type
_entity_poly.pdbx_seq_one_letter_code
_entity_poly.pdbx_strand_id
1 'polypeptide(L)'
;MLTRSAPWSANHISDPSLSLSPYTRERLNRVMNHRLFEIYEDADVCEVIRMPGPGSSYKVHTTNGRAWATDEVPVLATGFQCGGGARQLAAFFEWNDDGYPVLTDEDCSTLFPGLYLVGPHVRHAGNIYCFIYKFRQRFPVVAESITRHLGLSSEGLRDWWILPSEPDCCADDDCAC
;
A
#
# COMPACT_ATOMS: atom_id res chain seq x y z
N MET A 1 6.07 19.14 -8.71
CA MET A 1 5.77 17.71 -8.50
C MET A 1 5.66 17.03 -9.85
N LEU A 2 6.40 15.95 -10.08
CA LEU A 2 6.29 15.14 -11.29
C LEU A 2 5.45 13.93 -10.96
N THR A 3 4.42 13.64 -11.76
CA THR A 3 3.53 12.50 -11.50
C THR A 3 3.29 11.70 -12.77
N ARG A 4 3.21 10.38 -12.63
CA ARG A 4 2.83 9.47 -13.73
C ARG A 4 1.34 9.59 -14.08
N SER A 5 0.50 9.88 -13.09
CA SER A 5 -0.95 10.01 -13.25
C SER A 5 -1.52 11.03 -12.25
N ALA A 6 -2.78 11.41 -12.39
CA ALA A 6 -3.44 12.35 -11.49
C ALA A 6 -4.43 11.64 -10.54
N PRO A 7 -3.97 10.96 -9.46
CA PRO A 7 -4.87 10.24 -8.55
C PRO A 7 -5.86 11.15 -7.80
N TRP A 8 -5.65 12.47 -7.82
CA TRP A 8 -6.58 13.47 -7.27
C TRP A 8 -7.73 13.85 -8.22
N SER A 9 -7.64 13.53 -9.52
CA SER A 9 -8.67 13.91 -10.50
C SER A 9 -9.84 12.91 -10.55
N ALA A 10 -9.66 11.71 -10.02
CA ALA A 10 -10.72 10.73 -9.90
C ALA A 10 -11.65 11.10 -8.73
N ASN A 11 -12.91 11.43 -9.04
CA ASN A 11 -13.91 11.80 -8.03
C ASN A 11 -14.50 10.60 -7.29
N HIS A 12 -14.42 9.40 -7.87
CA HIS A 12 -15.01 8.18 -7.32
C HIS A 12 -14.04 7.01 -7.50
N ILE A 13 -13.43 6.57 -6.40
CA ILE A 13 -12.72 5.29 -6.32
C ILE A 13 -13.19 4.67 -5.00
N SER A 14 -13.85 3.52 -5.09
CA SER A 14 -14.40 2.78 -3.95
C SER A 14 -13.30 2.29 -3.00
N ASP A 15 -12.12 1.95 -3.53
CA ASP A 15 -10.99 1.50 -2.70
C ASP A 15 -10.09 2.68 -2.22
N PRO A 16 -10.08 2.99 -0.91
CA PRO A 16 -9.18 4.00 -0.34
C PRO A 16 -7.70 3.63 -0.47
N SER A 17 -7.39 2.39 -0.83
CA SER A 17 -6.02 1.95 -1.10
C SER A 17 -5.45 2.46 -2.43
N LEU A 18 -6.31 2.97 -3.32
CA LEU A 18 -5.94 3.42 -4.67
C LEU A 18 -6.16 4.93 -4.89
N SER A 19 -6.76 5.62 -3.91
CA SER A 19 -7.17 7.02 -4.04
C SER A 19 -6.63 7.92 -2.92
N LEU A 20 -6.67 9.23 -3.17
CA LEU A 20 -6.33 10.21 -2.16
C LEU A 20 -7.45 10.32 -1.12
N SER A 21 -7.08 10.20 0.16
CA SER A 21 -8.03 10.41 1.25
C SER A 21 -8.65 11.81 1.20
N PRO A 22 -9.90 11.98 1.68
CA PRO A 22 -10.54 13.30 1.74
C PRO A 22 -9.67 14.35 2.44
N TYR A 23 -8.98 13.94 3.52
CA TYR A 23 -8.05 14.79 4.28
C TYR A 23 -6.90 15.32 3.41
N THR A 24 -6.24 14.46 2.63
CA THR A 24 -5.13 14.89 1.78
C THR A 24 -5.64 15.67 0.57
N ARG A 25 -6.77 15.26 -0.03
CA ARG A 25 -7.39 15.93 -1.18
C ARG A 25 -7.78 17.37 -0.86
N GLU A 26 -8.41 17.61 0.29
CA GLU A 26 -8.77 18.98 0.70
C GLU A 26 -7.54 19.87 0.86
N ARG A 27 -6.48 19.37 1.48
CA ARG A 27 -5.22 20.11 1.67
C ARG A 27 -4.51 20.38 0.35
N LEU A 28 -4.51 19.41 -0.57
CA LEU A 28 -3.96 19.59 -1.91
C LEU A 28 -4.73 20.68 -2.65
N ASN A 29 -6.06 20.62 -2.67
CA ASN A 29 -6.91 21.61 -3.34
C ASN A 29 -6.66 23.06 -2.87
N ARG A 30 -6.34 23.26 -1.59
CA ARG A 30 -5.99 24.59 -1.04
C ARG A 30 -4.69 25.17 -1.62
N VAL A 31 -3.78 24.33 -2.12
CA VAL A 31 -2.47 24.76 -2.65
C VAL A 31 -2.31 24.55 -4.16
N MET A 32 -3.27 23.90 -4.84
CA MET A 32 -3.21 23.63 -6.29
C MET A 32 -2.94 24.87 -7.15
N ASN A 33 -3.48 26.03 -6.76
CA ASN A 33 -3.30 27.29 -7.48
C ASN A 33 -2.18 28.17 -6.91
N HIS A 34 -1.35 27.64 -6.00
CA HIS A 34 -0.30 28.41 -5.36
C HIS A 34 0.90 28.56 -6.31
N ARG A 35 1.41 29.79 -6.48
CA ARG A 35 2.52 30.12 -7.40
C ARG A 35 3.83 29.37 -7.19
N LEU A 36 4.03 28.77 -6.01
CA LEU A 36 5.23 27.98 -5.68
C LEU A 36 4.99 26.47 -5.81
N PHE A 37 3.83 26.05 -6.29
CA PHE A 37 3.45 24.66 -6.41
C PHE A 37 3.02 24.35 -7.84
N GLU A 38 3.91 23.68 -8.57
CA GLU A 38 3.66 23.25 -9.94
C GLU A 38 3.51 21.74 -9.98
N ILE A 39 2.55 21.25 -10.77
CA ILE A 39 2.37 19.83 -11.05
C ILE A 39 2.55 19.59 -12.53
N TYR A 40 3.34 18.57 -12.87
CA TYR A 40 3.50 18.08 -14.22
C TYR A 40 2.98 16.65 -14.28
N GLU A 41 1.85 16.48 -14.97
CA GLU A 41 1.24 15.18 -15.28
C GLU A 41 1.97 14.50 -16.44
N ASP A 42 1.71 13.20 -16.61
CA ASP A 42 2.38 12.33 -17.60
C ASP A 42 3.92 12.39 -17.52
N ALA A 43 4.43 12.61 -16.31
CA ALA A 43 5.85 12.68 -15.99
C ALA A 43 6.27 11.41 -15.23
N ASP A 44 6.26 10.28 -15.92
CA ASP A 44 6.74 9.00 -15.38
C ASP A 44 8.27 8.99 -15.32
N VAL A 45 8.81 9.22 -14.13
CA VAL A 45 10.25 9.36 -13.90
C VAL A 45 10.92 7.99 -13.99
N CYS A 46 11.91 7.86 -14.87
CA CYS A 46 12.66 6.62 -15.07
C CYS A 46 14.10 6.70 -14.55
N GLU A 47 14.68 7.90 -14.42
CA GLU A 47 16.08 8.05 -14.03
C GLU A 47 16.33 9.40 -13.33
N VAL A 48 17.20 9.39 -12.32
CA VAL A 48 17.72 10.58 -11.65
C VAL A 48 19.25 10.54 -11.66
N ILE A 49 19.87 11.50 -12.33
CA ILE A 49 21.32 11.60 -12.46
C ILE A 49 21.81 12.76 -11.61
N ARG A 50 22.74 12.50 -10.69
CA ARG A 50 23.50 13.56 -10.03
C ARG A 50 24.58 14.07 -10.98
N MET A 51 24.52 15.35 -11.31
CA MET A 51 25.45 15.97 -12.24
C MET A 51 26.79 16.28 -11.54
N PRO A 52 27.93 16.11 -12.25
CA PRO A 52 29.23 16.52 -11.73
C PRO A 52 29.40 18.04 -11.80
N GLY A 53 29.85 18.66 -10.71
CA GLY A 53 30.13 20.11 -10.65
C GLY A 53 30.24 20.64 -9.22
N PRO A 54 30.67 21.91 -9.04
CA PRO A 54 30.58 22.59 -7.76
C PRO A 54 29.11 22.88 -7.44
N GLY A 55 28.57 22.17 -6.45
CA GLY A 55 27.14 22.16 -6.11
C GLY A 55 26.49 20.81 -6.40
N SER A 56 25.46 20.45 -5.65
CA SER A 56 24.65 19.26 -5.95
C SER A 56 23.57 19.68 -6.94
N SER A 57 23.66 19.24 -8.19
CA SER A 57 22.55 19.37 -9.15
C SER A 57 22.11 18.00 -9.64
N TYR A 58 20.82 17.87 -9.89
CA TYR A 58 20.17 16.62 -10.28
C TYR A 58 19.39 16.84 -11.57
N LYS A 59 19.49 15.88 -12.48
CA LYS A 59 18.70 15.80 -13.70
C LYS A 59 17.73 14.65 -13.59
N VAL A 60 16.44 14.94 -13.72
CA VAL A 60 15.34 13.97 -13.62
C VAL A 60 14.79 13.71 -15.01
N HIS A 61 14.84 12.46 -15.46
CA HIS A 61 14.40 12.02 -16.78
C HIS A 61 13.09 11.25 -16.69
N THR A 62 12.20 11.47 -17.65
CA THR A 62 10.95 10.73 -17.79
C THR A 62 10.93 9.85 -19.03
N THR A 63 10.06 8.84 -19.01
CA THR A 63 9.90 7.86 -20.11
C THR A 63 9.51 8.49 -21.45
N ASN A 64 8.83 9.65 -21.43
CA ASN A 64 8.47 10.42 -22.63
C ASN A 64 9.60 11.36 -23.14
N GLY A 65 10.82 11.25 -22.59
CA GLY A 65 11.99 12.00 -23.04
C GLY A 65 12.10 13.43 -22.49
N ARG A 66 11.16 13.88 -21.64
CA ARG A 66 11.27 15.16 -20.93
C ARG A 66 12.33 15.05 -19.82
N ALA A 67 12.88 16.20 -19.45
CA ALA A 67 13.83 16.29 -18.35
C ALA A 67 13.69 17.60 -17.56
N TRP A 68 13.98 17.53 -16.27
CA TRP A 68 14.00 18.67 -15.36
C TRP A 68 15.33 18.71 -14.63
N ALA A 69 15.77 19.91 -14.25
CA ALA A 69 16.94 20.13 -13.41
C ALA A 69 16.52 20.71 -12.06
N THR A 70 17.17 20.28 -10.98
CA THR A 70 16.96 20.79 -9.63
C THR A 70 18.27 20.75 -8.86
N ASP A 71 18.50 21.75 -8.01
CA ASP A 71 19.66 21.77 -7.11
C ASP A 71 19.40 20.98 -5.81
N GLU A 72 18.13 20.61 -5.57
CA GLU A 72 17.72 19.84 -4.40
C GLU A 72 17.58 18.35 -4.72
N VAL A 73 17.88 17.50 -3.72
CA VAL A 73 17.70 16.05 -3.83
C VAL A 73 16.22 15.72 -4.08
N PRO A 74 15.86 15.04 -5.17
CA PRO A 74 14.48 14.67 -5.43
C PRO A 74 13.91 13.75 -4.33
N VAL A 75 12.71 14.06 -3.86
CA VAL A 75 11.97 13.21 -2.92
C VAL A 75 11.21 12.15 -3.70
N LEU A 76 11.50 10.87 -3.43
CA LEU A 76 10.85 9.74 -4.09
C LEU A 76 9.66 9.24 -3.26
N ALA A 77 8.45 9.48 -3.77
CA ALA A 77 7.20 8.98 -3.19
C ALA A 77 6.66 7.77 -3.98
N THR A 78 7.52 6.78 -4.26
CA THR A 78 7.25 5.63 -5.16
C THR A 78 6.70 4.39 -4.46
N GLY A 79 6.41 4.47 -3.16
CA GLY A 79 5.87 3.36 -2.37
C GLY A 79 6.95 2.39 -1.87
N PHE A 80 6.55 1.13 -1.68
CA PHE A 80 7.39 0.05 -1.13
C PHE A 80 7.39 -1.17 -2.06
N GLN A 81 8.39 -2.04 -1.91
CA GLN A 81 8.47 -3.29 -2.67
C GLN A 81 7.29 -4.23 -2.36
N CYS A 82 6.69 -4.83 -3.40
CA CYS A 82 5.63 -5.82 -3.25
C CYS A 82 6.07 -7.00 -2.35
N GLY A 83 5.17 -7.45 -1.47
CA GLY A 83 5.46 -8.45 -0.43
C GLY A 83 6.28 -7.95 0.76
N GLY A 84 6.85 -6.74 0.70
CA GLY A 84 7.47 -6.06 1.84
C GLY A 84 8.41 -6.95 2.66
N GLY A 85 8.15 -7.03 3.97
CA GLY A 85 8.96 -7.81 4.90
C GLY A 85 9.03 -9.32 4.59
N ALA A 86 8.02 -9.90 3.94
CA ALA A 86 8.03 -11.32 3.58
C ALA A 86 9.17 -11.67 2.62
N ARG A 87 9.70 -10.68 1.87
CA ARG A 87 10.88 -10.85 1.01
C ARG A 87 12.12 -11.32 1.77
N GLN A 88 12.26 -10.97 3.05
CA GLN A 88 13.38 -11.43 3.89
C GLN A 88 13.33 -12.94 4.17
N LEU A 89 12.14 -13.53 4.06
CA LEU A 89 11.87 -14.95 4.27
C LEU A 89 11.34 -15.58 2.97
N ALA A 90 11.78 -15.10 1.81
CA ALA A 90 11.18 -15.45 0.52
C ALA A 90 11.17 -16.97 0.23
N ALA A 91 12.18 -17.71 0.69
CA ALA A 91 12.24 -19.16 0.53
C ALA A 91 11.13 -19.92 1.28
N PHE A 92 10.46 -19.26 2.23
CA PHE A 92 9.39 -19.84 3.02
C PHE A 92 7.99 -19.50 2.50
N PHE A 93 7.87 -18.81 1.36
CA PHE A 93 6.61 -18.48 0.73
C PHE A 93 6.63 -18.87 -0.76
N GLU A 94 5.50 -19.33 -1.25
CA GLU A 94 5.21 -19.27 -2.68
C GLU A 94 4.86 -17.84 -3.06
N TRP A 95 5.13 -17.42 -4.30
CA TRP A 95 4.95 -16.04 -4.76
C TRP A 95 4.13 -16.02 -6.05
N ASN A 96 3.20 -15.07 -6.15
CA ASN A 96 2.44 -14.84 -7.38
C ASN A 96 3.22 -13.91 -8.35
N ASP A 97 2.70 -13.78 -9.58
CA ASP A 97 3.30 -12.96 -10.63
C ASP A 97 3.38 -11.47 -10.28
N ASP A 98 2.49 -10.99 -9.40
CA ASP A 98 2.50 -9.61 -8.87
C ASP A 98 3.54 -9.39 -7.76
N GLY A 99 4.27 -10.44 -7.37
CA GLY A 99 5.33 -10.36 -6.37
C GLY A 99 4.84 -10.27 -4.93
N TYR A 100 3.68 -10.84 -4.63
CA TYR A 100 3.15 -11.04 -3.28
C TYR A 100 3.22 -12.52 -2.86
N PRO A 101 3.36 -12.79 -1.55
CA PRO A 101 3.31 -14.16 -1.05
C PRO A 101 1.91 -14.75 -1.22
N VAL A 102 1.84 -15.99 -1.69
CA VAL A 102 0.61 -16.79 -1.72
C VAL A 102 0.37 -17.33 -0.32
N LEU A 103 -0.80 -17.02 0.23
CA LEU A 103 -1.20 -17.39 1.59
C LEU A 103 -2.44 -18.26 1.56
N THR A 104 -2.62 -19.08 2.60
CA THR A 104 -3.90 -19.72 2.87
C THR A 104 -4.93 -18.69 3.36
N ASP A 105 -6.20 -19.08 3.44
CA ASP A 105 -7.29 -18.27 4.01
C ASP A 105 -7.04 -17.84 5.47
N GLU A 106 -6.06 -18.43 6.14
CA GLU A 106 -5.65 -18.14 7.51
C GLU A 106 -4.34 -17.34 7.59
N ASP A 107 -3.91 -16.72 6.48
CA ASP A 107 -2.67 -15.97 6.34
C ASP A 107 -1.38 -16.79 6.58
N CYS A 108 -1.48 -18.11 6.44
CA CYS A 108 -0.34 -19.02 6.58
C CYS A 108 0.40 -19.18 5.25
N SER A 109 1.71 -19.42 5.30
CA SER A 109 2.49 -19.90 4.16
C SER A 109 1.91 -21.22 3.63
N THR A 110 1.82 -21.35 2.30
CA THR A 110 1.47 -22.59 1.62
C THR A 110 2.60 -23.63 1.62
N LEU A 111 3.84 -23.20 1.87
CA LEU A 111 5.03 -24.06 1.89
C LEU A 111 5.39 -24.52 3.30
N PHE A 112 5.14 -23.70 4.32
CA PHE A 112 5.55 -23.95 5.70
C PHE A 112 4.37 -23.74 6.68
N PRO A 113 3.64 -24.81 7.02
CA PRO A 113 2.57 -24.75 8.01
C PRO A 113 3.07 -24.20 9.36
N GLY A 114 2.33 -23.24 9.92
CA GLY A 114 2.70 -22.56 11.17
C GLY A 114 3.53 -21.29 10.99
N LEU A 115 3.93 -20.93 9.76
CA LEU A 115 4.48 -19.62 9.43
C LEU A 115 3.38 -18.72 8.89
N TYR A 116 3.14 -17.60 9.57
CA TYR A 116 2.07 -16.66 9.23
C TYR A 116 2.61 -15.30 8.79
N LEU A 117 1.86 -14.63 7.91
CA LEU A 117 2.12 -13.24 7.55
C LEU A 117 0.97 -12.35 8.03
N VAL A 118 1.29 -11.35 8.84
CA VAL A 118 0.31 -10.34 9.29
C VAL A 118 0.74 -8.93 8.86
N GLY A 119 -0.25 -8.05 8.65
CA GLY A 119 -0.03 -6.63 8.39
C GLY A 119 -0.35 -6.18 6.96
N PRO A 120 0.15 -5.00 6.54
CA PRO A 120 -0.36 -4.29 5.36
C PRO A 120 -0.04 -4.94 4.00
N HIS A 121 0.85 -5.94 3.99
CA HIS A 121 1.25 -6.69 2.80
C HIS A 121 0.42 -7.97 2.57
N VAL A 122 -0.51 -8.30 3.47
CA VAL A 122 -1.50 -9.37 3.24
C VAL A 122 -2.43 -8.97 2.09
N ARG A 123 -2.75 -9.95 1.25
CA ARG A 123 -3.61 -9.82 0.05
C ARG A 123 -4.51 -11.05 -0.05
N HIS A 124 -5.81 -10.84 -0.23
CA HIS A 124 -6.81 -11.90 -0.44
C HIS A 124 -7.86 -11.46 -1.45
N ALA A 125 -8.09 -12.22 -2.52
CA ALA A 125 -9.22 -12.03 -3.45
C ALA A 125 -9.52 -10.55 -3.82
N GLY A 126 -8.48 -9.78 -4.19
CA GLY A 126 -8.60 -8.35 -4.53
C GLY A 126 -8.53 -7.37 -3.35
N ASN A 127 -8.66 -7.84 -2.11
CA ASN A 127 -8.58 -7.00 -0.92
C ASN A 127 -7.14 -6.56 -0.61
N ILE A 128 -6.96 -5.25 -0.52
CA ILE A 128 -5.73 -4.60 -0.09
C ILE A 128 -5.86 -4.19 1.37
N TYR A 129 -5.14 -4.89 2.24
CA TYR A 129 -5.15 -4.65 3.69
C TYR A 129 -4.20 -3.52 4.15
N CYS A 130 -3.89 -2.53 3.32
CA CYS A 130 -2.83 -1.54 3.63
C CYS A 130 -3.18 -0.55 4.76
N PHE A 131 -4.43 -0.53 5.25
CA PHE A 131 -4.85 0.26 6.40
C PHE A 131 -4.89 -0.56 7.69
N ILE A 132 -4.52 0.08 8.80
CA ILE A 132 -4.55 -0.54 10.14
C ILE A 132 -5.91 -1.15 10.44
N TYR A 133 -7.00 -0.44 10.17
CA TYR A 133 -8.34 -0.94 10.45
C TYR A 133 -8.72 -2.17 9.61
N LYS A 134 -8.13 -2.33 8.41
CA LYS A 134 -8.29 -3.52 7.57
C LYS A 134 -7.43 -4.67 8.09
N PHE A 135 -6.08 -4.55 8.08
CA PHE A 135 -5.22 -5.71 8.42
C PHE A 135 -5.40 -6.20 9.85
N ARG A 136 -5.80 -5.33 10.80
CA ARG A 136 -6.03 -5.75 12.18
C ARG A 136 -7.15 -6.80 12.27
N GLN A 137 -8.14 -6.77 11.38
CA GLN A 137 -9.23 -7.76 11.35
C GLN A 137 -8.73 -9.19 11.13
N ARG A 138 -7.50 -9.35 10.60
CA ARG A 138 -6.87 -10.65 10.35
C ARG A 138 -6.22 -11.28 11.59
N PHE A 139 -5.89 -10.50 12.61
CA PHE A 139 -5.23 -11.02 13.81
C PHE A 139 -6.00 -12.15 14.52
N PRO A 140 -7.33 -12.10 14.73
CA PRO A 140 -8.06 -13.22 15.32
C PRO A 140 -8.03 -14.47 14.43
N VAL A 141 -8.01 -14.32 13.11
CA VAL A 141 -7.94 -15.46 12.16
C VAL A 141 -6.62 -16.22 12.35
N VAL A 142 -5.50 -15.49 12.38
CA VAL A 142 -4.18 -16.09 12.61
C VAL A 142 -4.09 -16.70 14.01
N ALA A 143 -4.60 -16.01 15.03
CA ALA A 143 -4.59 -16.51 16.40
C ALA A 143 -5.39 -17.82 16.55
N GLU A 144 -6.56 -17.94 15.91
CA GLU A 144 -7.35 -19.18 15.89
C GLU A 144 -6.63 -20.33 15.20
N SER A 145 -5.93 -20.03 14.10
CA SER A 145 -5.11 -21.02 13.40
C SER A 145 -3.98 -21.53 14.31
N ILE A 146 -3.31 -20.63 15.03
CA ILE A 146 -2.26 -20.99 15.99
C ILE A 146 -2.82 -21.84 17.14
N THR A 147 -3.93 -21.45 17.78
CA THR A 147 -4.51 -22.23 18.88
C THR A 147 -4.90 -23.63 18.42
N ARG A 148 -5.45 -23.76 17.20
CA ARG A 148 -5.80 -25.05 16.61
C ARG A 148 -4.57 -25.94 16.39
N HIS A 149 -3.49 -25.39 15.85
CA HIS A 149 -2.24 -26.13 15.67
C HIS A 149 -1.58 -26.55 16.99
N LEU A 150 -1.76 -25.77 18.05
CA LEU A 150 -1.25 -26.08 19.39
C LEU A 150 -2.19 -26.98 20.22
N GLY A 151 -3.38 -27.32 19.72
CA GLY A 151 -4.38 -28.08 20.48
C GLY A 151 -4.94 -27.33 21.69
N LEU A 152 -4.95 -25.99 21.64
CA LEU A 152 -5.47 -25.11 22.68
C LEU A 152 -6.91 -24.68 22.36
N SER A 153 -7.68 -24.33 23.41
CA SER A 153 -9.01 -23.75 23.23
C SER A 153 -8.92 -22.36 22.59
N SER A 154 -9.81 -22.08 21.63
CA SER A 154 -10.01 -20.76 21.02
C SER A 154 -11.16 -19.97 21.66
N GLU A 155 -11.72 -20.45 22.78
CA GLU A 155 -12.82 -19.81 23.48
C GLU A 155 -12.44 -18.39 23.93
N GLY A 156 -13.31 -17.42 23.63
CA GLY A 156 -13.11 -16.02 23.97
C GLY A 156 -12.08 -15.26 23.14
N LEU A 157 -11.40 -15.91 22.18
CA LEU A 157 -10.34 -15.26 21.39
C LEU A 157 -10.88 -14.10 20.53
N ARG A 158 -12.11 -14.24 20.01
CA ARG A 158 -12.77 -13.18 19.23
C ARG A 158 -13.37 -12.08 20.08
N ASP A 159 -13.67 -12.33 21.36
CA ASP A 159 -14.38 -11.38 22.22
C ASP A 159 -13.57 -10.09 22.44
N TRP A 160 -12.24 -10.20 22.45
CA TRP A 160 -11.31 -9.06 22.52
C TRP A 160 -11.23 -8.26 21.22
N TRP A 161 -11.75 -8.81 20.13
CA TRP A 161 -11.64 -8.26 18.77
C TRP A 161 -12.96 -7.78 18.19
N ILE A 162 -14.08 -7.98 18.91
CA ILE A 162 -15.36 -7.36 18.62
C ILE A 162 -15.23 -5.86 18.91
N LEU A 163 -14.78 -5.12 17.91
CA LEU A 163 -15.01 -3.69 17.86
C LEU A 163 -16.53 -3.48 17.79
N PRO A 164 -17.10 -2.50 18.50
CA PRO A 164 -18.53 -2.22 18.45
C PRO A 164 -18.94 -2.02 17.00
N SER A 165 -19.64 -3.02 16.46
CA SER A 165 -20.16 -3.15 15.09
C SER A 165 -19.57 -2.13 14.13
N GLU A 166 -18.36 -2.38 13.64
CA GLU A 166 -18.01 -1.85 12.32
C GLU A 166 -19.05 -2.49 11.40
N PRO A 167 -19.94 -1.71 10.75
CA PRO A 167 -20.89 -2.28 9.80
C PRO A 167 -20.10 -3.09 8.78
N ASP A 168 -20.78 -4.05 8.15
CA ASP A 168 -20.28 -4.94 7.09
C ASP A 168 -19.90 -4.15 5.81
N CYS A 169 -19.23 -3.00 5.96
CA CYS A 169 -18.82 -2.05 4.92
C CYS A 169 -17.57 -2.51 4.15
N CYS A 170 -17.15 -3.75 4.34
CA CYS A 170 -16.19 -4.41 3.46
C CYS A 170 -16.88 -5.22 2.36
N ALA A 171 -18.22 -5.33 2.36
CA ALA A 171 -18.93 -5.52 1.11
C ALA A 171 -18.69 -4.26 0.26
N ASP A 172 -18.26 -4.45 -0.98
CA ASP A 172 -18.18 -3.44 -2.04
C ASP A 172 -19.58 -2.85 -2.34
N ASP A 173 -20.26 -2.31 -1.35
CA ASP A 173 -21.38 -1.43 -1.57
C ASP A 173 -20.78 -0.12 -2.05
N ASP A 174 -20.66 -0.01 -3.38
CA ASP A 174 -20.57 1.26 -4.07
C ASP A 174 -21.48 2.24 -3.35
N CYS A 175 -20.90 3.20 -2.62
CA CYS A 175 -21.67 4.25 -1.96
C CYS A 175 -22.59 4.86 -3.02
N ALA A 176 -23.90 4.59 -2.90
CA ALA A 176 -24.87 4.87 -3.96
C ALA A 176 -25.06 6.38 -4.23
N CYS A 177 -24.42 7.25 -3.45
CA CYS A 177 -24.41 8.70 -3.61
C CYS A 177 -23.31 9.35 -2.74
#